data_AF-A0A2E1ZPZ4-F1
#
_entry.id   AF-A0A2E1ZPZ4-F1
#
_cell.length_a   1.000
_cell.length_b   1.000
_cell.length_c   1.000
_cell.angle_alpha   90.00
_cell.angle_beta   90.00
_cell.angle_gamma   90.00
#
_symmetry.space_group_name_H-M   'P 1'
#
loop_
_entity.id
_entity.type
_entity.pdbx_description
1 polymer ?
#
loop_
_entity_poly.entity_id
_entity_poly.type
_entity_poly.pdbx_seq_one_letter_code
_entity_poly.pdbx_strand_id
1 'polypeptide(L)'
;MRNTTKKSYYMNSIKMIGVLFLFAIPEFGMQAAEPTQAPTFSNEVVRILQQKCQRCHQPGGIGPMPLETYQQVSAWAPRIKENVRRRVMPPWHLDPTIGIQEYKNDFSLSDEEIATLVAWADSGMPEGDSADLPGAVDWPNWLEWELEPDLGPPDMVFESGPIAVRAEGGDFWPSIDVEWPALENQRFLKAAEIRNTIQGRGALHHNNIRLNLEEGPSGRVVGAGAGKRWDYFGEDTGILFDTGPGVVNFGAHYFPIGVEFEDNIEVAFWFHPEDEPPETIASVEIHHLIDQFDSDQPRARDILIPPHGTQTMYRTWVLDEPVMLNSYRGHMHLHGIAMSIEVVWPGRVRDYYGPGANRRDVIASINNYNHNWQTSFVFADDARPILPAGTAIVMRTHFDNTENNPLSIDPDQWVVFGGRSVDAMSHFHVSVTYLEEQEYDSILETRFDQLTDRKNRNGDYGTALLAIHPDERTRLESGTTTLAADETLTGAGQYSQQ
;
A
#
# COMPACT_ATOMS: atom_id res chain seq x y z
N MET A 1 42.04 17.30 -75.19
CA MET A 1 40.80 18.11 -75.23
C MET A 1 40.67 18.84 -73.91
N ARG A 2 41.16 20.09 -73.88
CA ARG A 2 40.97 21.06 -72.81
C ARG A 2 40.42 22.29 -73.50
N ASN A 3 39.35 22.89 -72.99
CA ASN A 3 39.08 24.30 -73.28
C ASN A 3 38.32 24.95 -72.13
N THR A 4 39.09 25.70 -71.36
CA THR A 4 38.67 26.85 -70.57
C THR A 4 38.19 27.96 -71.50
N THR A 5 37.10 28.64 -71.15
CA THR A 5 36.88 29.99 -71.70
C THR A 5 36.19 30.90 -70.68
N LYS A 6 36.91 31.97 -70.34
CA LYS A 6 36.49 33.16 -69.60
C LYS A 6 35.41 33.94 -70.35
N LYS A 7 34.60 34.72 -69.61
CA LYS A 7 34.11 36.07 -69.95
C LYS A 7 33.41 36.61 -68.69
N SER A 8 34.01 37.53 -67.93
CA SER A 8 34.12 38.99 -68.14
C SER A 8 32.78 39.71 -68.22
N TYR A 9 32.62 40.59 -67.23
CA TYR A 9 31.52 41.50 -66.92
C TYR A 9 31.20 42.48 -68.05
N TYR A 10 29.92 42.84 -68.17
CA TYR A 10 29.49 44.19 -68.54
C TYR A 10 28.36 44.61 -67.60
N MET A 11 28.65 45.64 -66.79
CA MET A 11 27.68 46.45 -66.08
C MET A 11 26.80 47.18 -67.09
N ASN A 12 25.49 47.22 -66.85
CA ASN A 12 24.66 48.31 -67.28
C ASN A 12 23.68 48.67 -66.17
N SER A 13 23.79 49.93 -65.76
CA SER A 13 23.10 50.58 -64.66
C SER A 13 21.64 50.84 -65.01
N ILE A 14 20.71 50.41 -64.17
CA ILE A 14 19.36 50.96 -64.12
C ILE A 14 19.11 51.42 -62.67
N LYS A 15 18.94 52.73 -62.51
CA LYS A 15 18.44 53.33 -61.27
C LYS A 15 16.98 52.90 -61.10
N MET A 16 16.70 52.12 -60.06
CA MET A 16 15.34 51.81 -59.63
C MET A 16 15.13 52.44 -58.25
N ILE A 17 14.19 53.37 -58.19
CA ILE A 17 13.73 54.04 -56.96
C ILE A 17 12.96 52.98 -56.15
N GLY A 18 13.57 52.51 -55.06
CA GLY A 18 12.96 51.56 -54.13
C GLY A 18 12.17 52.29 -53.04
N VAL A 19 10.85 52.16 -53.07
CA VAL A 19 9.96 52.51 -51.97
C VAL A 19 10.24 51.53 -50.82
N LEU A 20 10.75 52.03 -49.68
CA LEU A 20 10.91 51.25 -48.45
C LEU A 20 9.52 50.99 -47.84
N PHE A 21 9.06 49.74 -47.91
CA PHE A 21 8.03 49.25 -46.99
C PHE A 21 8.69 48.92 -45.65
N LEU A 22 8.43 49.73 -44.62
CA LEU A 22 8.69 49.39 -43.23
C LEU A 22 7.70 48.31 -42.82
N PHE A 23 8.14 47.05 -42.80
CA PHE A 23 7.46 45.99 -42.06
C PHE A 23 7.76 46.19 -40.57
N ALA A 24 6.74 46.59 -39.81
CA ALA A 24 6.78 46.53 -38.36
C ALA A 24 6.77 45.04 -37.96
N ILE A 25 7.89 44.56 -37.42
CA ILE A 25 7.95 43.27 -36.74
C ILE A 25 7.30 43.49 -35.37
N PRO A 26 6.22 42.79 -35.00
CA PRO A 26 5.72 42.86 -33.64
C PRO A 26 6.76 42.18 -32.74
N GLU A 27 7.34 42.96 -31.83
CA GLU A 27 8.08 42.41 -30.69
C GLU A 27 7.08 41.61 -29.84
N PHE A 28 7.01 40.31 -30.08
CA PHE A 28 6.54 39.40 -29.05
C PHE A 28 7.57 39.46 -27.92
N GLY A 29 7.28 40.28 -26.91
CA GLY A 29 7.98 40.24 -25.65
C GLY A 29 7.93 38.81 -25.12
N MET A 30 9.07 38.13 -25.15
CA MET A 30 9.30 37.00 -24.25
C MET A 30 9.22 37.59 -22.84
N GLN A 31 8.05 37.46 -22.21
CA GLN A 31 7.94 37.59 -20.78
C GLN A 31 8.84 36.49 -20.21
N ALA A 32 10.02 36.86 -19.71
CA ALA A 32 10.80 35.97 -18.88
C ALA A 32 9.88 35.58 -17.71
N ALA A 33 9.60 34.29 -17.55
CA ALA A 33 8.98 33.80 -16.33
C ALA A 33 9.84 34.33 -15.18
N GLU A 34 9.21 34.99 -14.20
CA GLU A 34 9.93 35.35 -12.98
C GLU A 34 10.57 34.07 -12.44
N PRO A 35 11.84 34.12 -11.96
CA PRO A 35 12.43 32.96 -11.33
C PRO A 35 11.52 32.59 -10.15
N THR A 36 10.84 31.45 -10.25
CA THR A 36 10.13 30.87 -9.13
C THR A 36 11.14 30.80 -8.00
N GLN A 37 10.88 31.55 -6.92
CA GLN A 37 11.74 31.59 -5.75
C GLN A 37 11.98 30.15 -5.31
N ALA A 38 13.25 29.78 -5.07
CA ALA A 38 13.58 28.43 -4.66
C ALA A 38 12.78 28.08 -3.39
N PRO A 39 12.24 26.85 -3.28
CA PRO A 39 11.53 26.44 -2.07
C PRO A 39 12.43 26.63 -0.85
N THR A 40 11.84 26.91 0.30
CA THR A 40 12.56 27.13 1.57
C THR A 40 12.14 26.11 2.63
N PHE A 41 12.98 25.95 3.66
CA PHE A 41 12.66 25.07 4.78
C PHE A 41 11.36 25.53 5.46
N SER A 42 11.33 26.79 5.88
CA SER A 42 10.27 27.37 6.70
C SER A 42 8.93 27.49 5.97
N ASN A 43 8.93 27.44 4.64
CA ASN A 43 7.71 27.45 3.85
C ASN A 43 7.35 26.04 3.35
N GLU A 44 7.83 25.61 2.19
CA GLU A 44 7.31 24.41 1.53
C GLU A 44 7.80 23.11 2.18
N VAL A 45 9.10 23.02 2.50
CA VAL A 45 9.73 21.74 2.87
C VAL A 45 9.24 21.22 4.22
N VAL A 46 9.16 22.08 5.24
CA VAL A 46 8.70 21.66 6.58
C VAL A 46 7.28 21.09 6.54
N ARG A 47 6.42 21.61 5.66
CA ARG A 47 5.04 21.12 5.50
C ARG A 47 5.00 19.72 4.90
N ILE A 48 5.82 19.45 3.89
CA ILE A 48 5.98 18.10 3.31
C ILE A 48 6.54 17.16 4.39
N LEU A 49 7.57 17.57 5.11
CA LEU A 49 8.18 16.74 6.15
C LEU A 49 7.21 16.44 7.30
N GLN A 50 6.45 17.42 7.76
CA GLN A 50 5.38 17.23 8.76
C GLN A 50 4.42 16.14 8.30
N GLN A 51 3.87 16.26 7.09
CA GLN A 51 2.85 15.35 6.58
C GLN A 51 3.38 13.95 6.23
N LYS A 52 4.61 13.84 5.74
CA LYS A 52 5.11 12.63 5.05
C LYS A 52 6.26 11.93 5.77
N CYS A 53 6.97 12.63 6.67
CA CYS A 53 8.23 12.12 7.23
C CYS A 53 8.27 12.13 8.76
N GLN A 54 7.79 13.20 9.41
CA GLN A 54 7.99 13.42 10.85
C GLN A 54 7.27 12.39 11.71
N ARG A 55 6.18 11.78 11.24
CA ARG A 55 5.55 10.64 11.94
C ARG A 55 6.57 9.56 12.31
N CYS A 56 7.49 9.23 11.41
CA CYS A 56 8.58 8.28 11.65
C CYS A 56 9.86 8.99 12.13
N HIS A 57 10.16 10.16 11.58
CA HIS A 57 11.36 10.95 11.86
C HIS A 57 11.12 12.02 12.93
N GLN A 58 10.60 11.59 14.08
CA GLN A 58 10.48 12.38 15.30
C GLN A 58 11.33 11.75 16.41
N PRO A 59 11.68 12.48 17.47
CA PRO A 59 12.29 11.89 18.66
C PRO A 59 11.48 10.69 19.18
N GLY A 60 12.13 9.53 19.35
CA GLY A 60 11.46 8.30 19.77
C GLY A 60 10.72 7.54 18.65
N GLY A 61 10.66 8.10 17.43
CA GLY A 61 10.14 7.42 16.25
C GLY A 61 11.09 6.37 15.67
N ILE A 62 10.60 5.60 14.69
CA ILE A 62 11.38 4.53 14.02
C ILE A 62 12.47 5.07 13.08
N GLY A 63 12.38 6.33 12.66
CA GLY A 63 13.39 6.98 11.83
C GLY A 63 14.71 7.12 12.59
N PRO A 64 15.87 6.87 11.95
CA PRO A 64 17.16 6.88 12.66
C PRO A 64 17.61 8.29 13.09
N MET A 65 16.89 9.33 12.67
CA MET A 65 17.14 10.73 13.02
C MET A 65 15.84 11.54 12.96
N PRO A 66 15.70 12.59 13.81
CA PRO A 66 14.58 13.51 13.72
C PRO A 66 14.72 14.44 12.50
N LEU A 67 13.59 14.88 11.94
CA LEU A 67 13.48 15.79 10.79
C LEU A 67 12.50 16.95 11.08
N GLU A 68 12.57 17.51 12.28
CA GLU A 68 11.66 18.53 12.80
C GLU A 68 12.18 19.96 12.61
N THR A 69 13.50 20.16 12.70
CA THR A 69 14.12 21.49 12.61
C THR A 69 14.97 21.66 11.36
N TYR A 70 15.20 22.91 10.94
CA TYR A 70 16.07 23.22 9.81
C TYR A 70 17.46 22.60 9.96
N GLN A 71 18.07 22.69 11.14
CA GLN A 71 19.42 22.17 11.39
C GLN A 71 19.48 20.65 11.26
N GLN A 72 18.42 19.95 11.69
CA GLN A 72 18.32 18.51 11.50
C GLN A 72 18.19 18.18 10.01
N VAL A 73 17.24 18.80 9.32
CA VAL A 73 16.91 18.45 7.93
C VAL A 73 18.04 18.82 6.96
N SER A 74 18.64 20.00 7.12
CA SER A 74 19.76 20.46 6.27
C SER A 74 21.00 19.56 6.39
N ALA A 75 21.27 18.99 7.57
CA ALA A 75 22.36 18.03 7.76
C ALA A 75 22.17 16.75 6.93
N TRP A 76 20.92 16.37 6.64
CA TRP A 76 20.58 15.15 5.90
C TRP A 76 20.10 15.39 4.47
N ALA A 77 20.02 16.65 4.01
CA ALA A 77 19.40 16.99 2.72
C ALA A 77 19.94 16.23 1.51
N PRO A 78 21.26 15.97 1.34
CA PRO A 78 21.74 15.17 0.22
C PRO A 78 21.18 13.74 0.22
N ARG A 79 21.00 13.14 1.40
CA ARG A 79 20.45 11.79 1.55
C ARG A 79 18.93 11.79 1.42
N ILE A 80 18.24 12.82 1.93
CA ILE A 80 16.81 13.03 1.71
C ILE A 80 16.56 13.11 0.21
N LYS A 81 17.26 14.00 -0.50
CA LYS A 81 17.17 14.17 -1.97
C LYS A 81 17.29 12.84 -2.70
N GLU A 82 18.34 12.07 -2.41
CA GLU A 82 18.58 10.79 -3.09
C GLU A 82 17.47 9.77 -2.82
N ASN A 83 17.02 9.65 -1.57
CA ASN A 83 15.99 8.70 -1.19
C ASN A 83 14.62 9.06 -1.77
N VAL A 84 14.21 10.34 -1.75
CA VAL A 84 12.91 10.74 -2.30
C VAL A 84 12.90 10.66 -3.83
N ARG A 85 14.02 11.01 -4.49
CA ARG A 85 14.15 10.88 -5.95
C ARG A 85 14.02 9.42 -6.41
N ARG A 86 14.53 8.48 -5.61
CA ARG A 86 14.44 7.04 -5.87
C ARG A 86 13.17 6.40 -5.32
N ARG A 87 12.26 7.19 -4.73
CA ARG A 87 11.05 6.71 -4.05
C ARG A 87 11.35 5.60 -3.01
N VAL A 88 12.51 5.69 -2.36
CA VAL A 88 12.88 4.85 -1.21
C VAL A 88 12.21 5.37 0.06
N MET A 89 12.03 6.69 0.14
CA MET A 89 11.34 7.35 1.24
C MET A 89 10.26 8.30 0.70
N PRO A 90 9.10 8.38 1.36
CA PRO A 90 8.63 7.46 2.40
C PRO A 90 8.48 6.02 1.88
N PRO A 91 8.49 5.00 2.75
CA PRO A 91 8.48 3.58 2.37
C PRO A 91 7.12 3.10 1.84
N TRP A 92 6.62 3.74 0.78
CA TRP A 92 5.37 3.41 0.08
C TRP A 92 5.71 2.70 -1.23
N HIS A 93 5.74 1.37 -1.19
CA HIS A 93 6.30 0.53 -2.25
C HIS A 93 5.32 0.19 -3.39
N LEU A 94 4.18 0.90 -3.48
CA LEU A 94 3.26 0.71 -4.60
C LEU A 94 3.82 1.28 -5.88
N ASP A 95 3.52 0.61 -6.99
CA ASP A 95 3.70 1.15 -8.31
C ASP A 95 2.67 2.27 -8.56
N PRO A 96 3.09 3.54 -8.69
CA PRO A 96 2.17 4.66 -8.85
C PRO A 96 1.51 4.70 -10.24
N THR A 97 1.90 3.80 -11.16
CA THR A 97 1.50 3.84 -12.57
C THR A 97 0.46 2.79 -12.95
N ILE A 98 0.12 1.86 -12.05
CA ILE A 98 -0.78 0.76 -12.35
C ILE A 98 -1.63 0.35 -11.16
N GLY A 99 -2.88 -0.02 -11.43
CA GLY A 99 -3.84 -0.37 -10.40
C GLY A 99 -4.44 0.85 -9.72
N ILE A 100 -5.23 0.59 -8.68
CA ILE A 100 -5.91 1.60 -7.87
C ILE A 100 -4.85 2.36 -7.06
N GLN A 101 -4.93 3.69 -7.07
CA GLN A 101 -4.00 4.59 -6.37
C GLN A 101 -4.65 5.28 -5.16
N GLU A 102 -5.94 5.06 -4.96
CA GLU A 102 -6.71 5.67 -3.89
C GLU A 102 -6.66 4.84 -2.61
N TYR A 103 -5.81 5.26 -1.67
CA TYR A 103 -5.67 4.62 -0.36
C TYR A 103 -5.88 5.62 0.78
N LYS A 104 -6.57 5.20 1.85
CA LYS A 104 -6.82 6.03 3.04
C LYS A 104 -5.53 6.40 3.76
N ASN A 105 -4.57 5.49 3.74
CA ASN A 105 -3.31 5.61 4.45
C ASN A 105 -2.12 5.93 3.54
N ASP A 106 -2.36 6.54 2.37
CA ASP A 106 -1.29 6.96 1.46
C ASP A 106 -0.46 8.11 2.05
N PHE A 107 0.78 7.81 2.40
CA PHE A 107 1.78 8.79 2.84
C PHE A 107 2.92 8.94 1.83
N SER A 108 2.73 8.51 0.58
CA SER A 108 3.69 8.69 -0.50
C SER A 108 3.88 10.17 -0.87
N LEU A 109 4.97 10.44 -1.59
CA LEU A 109 5.22 11.75 -2.18
C LEU A 109 4.73 11.78 -3.63
N SER A 110 4.00 12.85 -3.95
CA SER A 110 3.72 13.26 -5.33
C SER A 110 5.01 13.71 -6.04
N ASP A 111 4.97 13.74 -7.37
CA ASP A 111 6.11 14.21 -8.17
C ASP A 111 6.47 15.68 -7.88
N GLU A 112 5.49 16.52 -7.54
CA GLU A 112 5.69 17.92 -7.17
C GLU A 112 6.37 18.06 -5.80
N GLU A 113 5.97 17.26 -4.80
CA GLU A 113 6.62 17.24 -3.49
C GLU A 113 8.06 16.74 -3.60
N ILE A 114 8.32 15.70 -4.41
CA ILE A 114 9.69 15.24 -4.71
C ILE A 114 10.48 16.36 -5.36
N ALA A 115 9.94 17.02 -6.38
CA ALA A 115 10.60 18.12 -7.07
C ALA A 115 10.92 19.28 -6.12
N THR A 116 10.02 19.59 -5.18
CA THR A 116 10.20 20.63 -4.16
C THR A 116 11.38 20.30 -3.23
N LEU A 117 11.41 19.08 -2.67
CA LEU A 117 12.51 18.63 -1.79
C LEU A 117 13.85 18.61 -2.53
N VAL A 118 13.86 18.14 -3.78
CA VAL A 118 15.04 18.12 -4.65
C VAL A 118 15.53 19.53 -4.95
N ALA A 119 14.64 20.44 -5.36
CA ALA A 119 14.98 21.81 -5.69
C ALA A 119 15.50 22.59 -4.48
N TRP A 120 14.91 22.39 -3.30
CA TRP A 120 15.40 22.98 -2.05
C TRP A 120 16.83 22.52 -1.75
N ALA A 121 17.09 21.21 -1.81
CA ALA A 121 18.42 20.66 -1.58
C ALA A 121 19.46 21.19 -2.59
N ASP A 122 19.08 21.29 -3.87
CA ASP A 122 19.95 21.79 -4.96
C ASP A 122 20.21 23.29 -4.91
N SER A 123 19.30 24.06 -4.30
CA SER A 123 19.42 25.50 -4.15
C SER A 123 20.25 25.91 -2.91
N GLY A 124 20.94 24.95 -2.28
CA GLY A 124 21.75 25.20 -1.09
C GLY A 124 20.94 25.22 0.22
N MET A 125 19.75 24.62 0.22
CA MET A 125 18.89 24.44 1.40
C MET A 125 18.52 25.77 2.09
N PRO A 126 17.94 26.76 1.40
CA PRO A 126 17.58 28.02 2.05
C PRO A 126 16.59 27.78 3.21
N GLU A 127 16.88 28.36 4.39
CA GLU A 127 16.02 28.21 5.57
C GLU A 127 14.68 28.93 5.38
N GLY A 128 14.68 30.15 4.83
CA GLY A 128 13.47 30.97 4.68
C GLY A 128 13.15 31.80 5.93
N ASP A 129 11.99 32.46 5.96
CA ASP A 129 11.56 33.27 7.10
C ASP A 129 10.95 32.37 8.18
N SER A 130 11.48 32.45 9.41
CA SER A 130 10.94 31.75 10.57
C SER A 130 9.47 32.09 10.87
N ALA A 131 8.96 33.24 10.40
CA ALA A 131 7.56 33.60 10.54
C ALA A 131 6.60 32.74 9.70
N ASP A 132 7.11 32.08 8.66
CA ASP A 132 6.31 31.20 7.77
C ASP A 132 6.20 29.77 8.31
N LEU A 133 6.96 29.43 9.36
CA LEU A 133 6.94 28.11 9.97
C LEU A 133 5.52 27.75 10.43
N PRO A 134 4.99 26.58 10.02
CA PRO A 134 3.77 26.06 10.62
C PRO A 134 4.03 25.72 12.10
N GLY A 135 2.95 25.62 12.88
CA GLY A 135 3.04 25.05 14.22
C GLY A 135 3.66 23.65 14.18
N ALA A 136 4.42 23.28 15.21
CA ALA A 136 4.89 21.91 15.36
C ALA A 136 3.69 20.97 15.45
N VAL A 137 3.76 19.84 14.75
CA VAL A 137 2.77 18.78 14.85
C VAL A 137 3.17 17.89 16.01
N ASP A 138 2.26 17.69 16.95
CA ASP A 138 2.44 16.75 18.06
C ASP A 138 2.02 15.36 17.58
N TRP A 139 2.99 14.60 17.07
CA TRP A 139 2.75 13.22 16.66
C TRP A 139 2.72 12.32 17.90
N PRO A 140 1.79 11.36 18.00
CA PRO A 140 1.83 10.38 19.07
C PRO A 140 3.21 9.76 19.16
N ASN A 141 3.78 9.73 20.37
CA ASN A 141 5.05 9.04 20.56
C ASN A 141 4.82 7.56 20.23
N TRP A 142 5.83 6.87 19.70
CA TRP A 142 5.72 5.46 19.34
C TRP A 142 5.54 4.52 20.55
N LEU A 143 5.62 5.08 21.77
CA LEU A 143 5.24 4.45 23.04
C LEU A 143 3.73 4.58 23.38
N GLU A 144 3.04 5.51 22.75
CA GLU A 144 1.61 5.76 22.93
C GLU A 144 0.80 4.99 21.86
N TRP A 145 -0.46 4.73 22.15
CA TRP A 145 -1.39 4.14 21.20
C TRP A 145 -1.68 5.15 20.08
N GLU A 146 -1.46 4.76 18.83
CA GLU A 146 -1.77 5.62 17.67
C GLU A 146 -3.25 5.91 17.52
N LEU A 147 -4.07 4.90 17.83
CA LEU A 147 -5.51 4.99 17.59
C LEU A 147 -6.24 5.67 18.74
N GLU A 148 -5.62 5.84 19.91
CA GLU A 148 -6.26 6.41 21.09
C GLU A 148 -6.77 7.85 20.91
N PRO A 149 -6.05 8.78 20.24
CA PRO A 149 -6.58 10.12 19.97
C PRO A 149 -7.88 10.13 19.17
N ASP A 150 -8.08 9.15 18.28
CA ASP A 150 -9.24 9.06 17.38
C ASP A 150 -10.36 8.19 17.96
N LEU A 151 -10.02 7.13 18.70
CA LEU A 151 -10.97 6.12 19.19
C LEU A 151 -11.25 6.19 20.70
N GLY A 152 -10.51 7.02 21.44
CA GLY A 152 -10.50 7.01 22.91
C GLY A 152 -9.64 5.90 23.50
N PRO A 153 -9.64 5.71 24.83
CA PRO A 153 -8.84 4.66 25.47
C PRO A 153 -9.28 3.27 25.01
N PRO A 154 -8.37 2.29 24.94
CA PRO A 154 -8.73 0.93 24.57
C PRO A 154 -9.65 0.27 25.59
N ASP A 155 -10.57 -0.55 25.12
CA ASP A 155 -11.51 -1.31 25.97
C ASP A 155 -10.77 -2.42 26.74
N MET A 156 -9.79 -3.06 26.11
CA MET A 156 -9.00 -4.15 26.67
C MET A 156 -7.54 -4.06 26.24
N VAL A 157 -6.63 -4.39 27.16
CA VAL A 157 -5.18 -4.45 26.88
C VAL A 157 -4.62 -5.75 27.46
N PHE A 158 -3.78 -6.43 26.68
CA PHE A 158 -3.09 -7.65 27.07
C PHE A 158 -1.59 -7.48 26.91
N GLU A 159 -0.81 -8.03 27.83
CA GLU A 159 0.65 -7.95 27.80
C GLU A 159 1.28 -9.34 27.76
N SER A 160 2.33 -9.51 26.97
CA SER A 160 3.08 -10.76 26.89
C SER A 160 3.87 -11.08 28.16
N GLY A 161 4.18 -10.05 28.96
CA GLY A 161 5.24 -10.13 29.95
C GLY A 161 6.64 -10.06 29.32
N PRO A 162 7.71 -10.14 30.13
CA PRO A 162 9.08 -9.93 29.67
C PRO A 162 9.53 -11.00 28.68
N ILE A 163 10.10 -10.55 27.57
CA ILE A 163 10.69 -11.38 26.51
C ILE A 163 12.18 -11.05 26.43
N ALA A 164 13.03 -12.00 26.82
CA ALA A 164 14.48 -11.84 26.67
C ALA A 164 14.90 -11.95 25.20
N VAL A 165 15.44 -10.87 24.65
CA VAL A 165 15.99 -10.82 23.29
C VAL A 165 17.51 -10.87 23.36
N ARG A 166 18.10 -11.93 22.79
CA ARG A 166 19.55 -12.13 22.72
C ARG A 166 20.22 -11.17 21.74
N ALA A 167 21.49 -10.85 21.98
CA ALA A 167 22.29 -10.01 21.08
C ALA A 167 22.62 -10.69 19.73
N GLU A 168 22.87 -12.00 19.74
CA GLU A 168 23.35 -12.75 18.57
C GLU A 168 22.54 -14.03 18.33
N GLY A 169 22.52 -14.50 17.07
CA GLY A 169 21.88 -15.74 16.65
C GLY A 169 20.87 -15.54 15.53
N GLY A 170 20.21 -16.62 15.12
CA GLY A 170 19.14 -16.55 14.12
C GLY A 170 17.80 -16.12 14.71
N ASP A 171 16.78 -16.16 13.86
CA ASP A 171 15.38 -15.93 14.21
C ASP A 171 14.91 -16.82 15.37
N PHE A 172 14.00 -16.31 16.19
CA PHE A 172 13.32 -17.09 17.23
C PHE A 172 11.87 -16.65 17.47
N TRP A 173 11.06 -17.58 17.98
CA TRP A 173 9.62 -17.41 18.21
C TRP A 173 9.27 -17.70 19.67
N PRO A 174 9.11 -16.68 20.52
CA PRO A 174 8.53 -16.89 21.84
C PRO A 174 7.04 -17.21 21.66
N SER A 175 6.60 -18.38 22.16
CA SER A 175 5.18 -18.71 22.23
C SER A 175 4.66 -18.22 23.56
N ILE A 176 3.79 -17.22 23.54
CA ILE A 176 3.22 -16.62 24.75
C ILE A 176 1.71 -16.62 24.61
N ASP A 177 1.05 -17.27 25.55
CA ASP A 177 -0.40 -17.30 25.66
C ASP A 177 -0.80 -16.54 26.92
N VAL A 178 -1.69 -15.57 26.73
CA VAL A 178 -2.29 -14.78 27.81
C VAL A 178 -3.75 -15.15 27.90
N GLU A 179 -4.26 -15.32 29.12
CA GLU A 179 -5.66 -15.69 29.35
C GLU A 179 -6.60 -14.64 28.73
N TRP A 180 -7.55 -15.09 27.91
CA TRP A 180 -8.64 -14.26 27.41
C TRP A 180 -9.79 -14.33 28.42
N PRO A 181 -10.16 -13.21 29.06
CA PRO A 181 -11.35 -13.19 29.88
C PRO A 181 -12.56 -13.36 28.95
N ALA A 182 -13.34 -14.39 29.20
CA ALA A 182 -14.62 -14.63 28.52
C ALA A 182 -15.46 -13.33 28.49
N LEU A 183 -16.05 -13.00 27.34
CA LEU A 183 -16.94 -11.85 27.22
C LEU A 183 -18.34 -12.20 27.74
N GLU A 184 -19.03 -11.25 28.36
CA GLU A 184 -20.42 -11.45 28.78
C GLU A 184 -21.39 -11.53 27.58
N ASN A 185 -21.16 -10.67 26.58
CA ASN A 185 -21.90 -10.62 25.32
C ASN A 185 -20.92 -10.68 24.14
N GLN A 186 -21.41 -11.08 22.96
CA GLN A 186 -20.62 -10.99 21.74
C GLN A 186 -20.26 -9.52 21.45
N ARG A 187 -19.04 -9.28 20.98
CA ARG A 187 -18.55 -7.93 20.66
C ARG A 187 -17.93 -7.91 19.27
N PHE A 188 -18.05 -6.77 18.59
CA PHE A 188 -17.42 -6.56 17.30
C PHE A 188 -16.16 -5.71 17.47
N LEU A 189 -15.01 -6.29 17.17
CA LEU A 189 -13.74 -5.58 17.20
C LEU A 189 -13.71 -4.56 16.06
N LYS A 190 -13.51 -3.29 16.42
CA LYS A 190 -13.40 -2.14 15.52
C LYS A 190 -11.94 -1.87 15.13
N ALA A 191 -11.03 -2.01 16.08
CA ALA A 191 -9.61 -1.82 15.85
C ALA A 191 -8.76 -2.60 16.84
N ALA A 192 -7.52 -2.87 16.45
CA ALA A 192 -6.52 -3.45 17.34
C ALA A 192 -5.14 -2.88 17.05
N GLU A 193 -4.34 -2.64 18.09
CA GLU A 193 -2.99 -2.07 17.98
C GLU A 193 -2.00 -2.85 18.84
N ILE A 194 -0.78 -3.04 18.33
CA ILE A 194 0.34 -3.65 19.03
C ILE A 194 1.37 -2.57 19.36
N ARG A 195 1.89 -2.57 20.58
CA ARG A 195 3.09 -1.82 20.95
C ARG A 195 4.10 -2.70 21.65
N ASN A 196 5.33 -2.22 21.66
CA ASN A 196 6.48 -2.86 22.27
C ASN A 196 7.54 -1.82 22.60
N THR A 197 8.59 -2.23 23.30
CA THR A 197 9.70 -1.34 23.65
C THR A 197 10.41 -0.85 22.38
N ILE A 198 11.15 0.26 22.49
CA ILE A 198 11.89 0.84 21.36
C ILE A 198 12.88 -0.19 20.78
N GLN A 199 13.61 -0.90 21.63
CA GLN A 199 14.55 -1.94 21.19
C GLN A 199 13.82 -3.16 20.63
N GLY A 200 12.73 -3.56 21.28
CA GLY A 200 11.81 -4.60 20.83
C GLY A 200 11.36 -4.41 19.39
N ARG A 201 10.95 -3.20 19.04
CA ARG A 201 10.49 -2.87 17.69
C ARG A 201 11.56 -3.02 16.64
N GLY A 202 12.81 -2.67 16.99
CA GLY A 202 13.94 -2.86 16.09
C GLY A 202 14.24 -4.33 15.80
N ALA A 203 13.94 -5.24 16.75
CA ALA A 203 14.20 -6.67 16.63
C ALA A 203 12.98 -7.50 16.20
N LEU A 204 11.76 -6.99 16.35
CA LEU A 204 10.54 -7.71 16.00
C LEU A 204 10.34 -7.71 14.49
N HIS A 205 10.46 -8.87 13.87
CA HIS A 205 10.20 -9.04 12.44
C HIS A 205 8.68 -9.02 12.15
N HIS A 206 7.89 -9.80 12.89
CA HIS A 206 6.44 -9.69 12.89
C HIS A 206 5.83 -10.20 14.19
N ASN A 207 4.58 -9.80 14.46
CA ASN A 207 3.77 -10.40 15.51
C ASN A 207 2.35 -10.63 14.99
N ASN A 208 1.90 -11.87 15.04
CA ASN A 208 0.55 -12.26 14.65
C ASN A 208 -0.25 -12.60 15.90
N ILE A 209 -0.98 -11.62 16.43
CA ILE A 209 -1.86 -11.84 17.58
C ILE A 209 -3.05 -12.66 17.13
N ARG A 210 -3.35 -13.73 17.86
CA ARG A 210 -4.52 -14.59 17.64
C ARG A 210 -5.36 -14.67 18.89
N LEU A 211 -6.68 -14.72 18.70
CA LEU A 211 -7.62 -15.13 19.73
C LEU A 211 -8.01 -16.58 19.46
N ASN A 212 -7.67 -17.47 20.40
CA ASN A 212 -8.01 -18.89 20.35
C ASN A 212 -9.02 -19.17 21.47
N LEU A 213 -10.30 -19.18 21.12
CA LEU A 213 -11.38 -19.55 22.03
C LEU A 213 -11.47 -21.07 22.18
N GLU A 214 -11.90 -21.54 23.35
CA GLU A 214 -12.14 -22.97 23.59
C GLU A 214 -13.29 -23.50 22.72
N GLU A 215 -14.32 -22.67 22.54
CA GLU A 215 -15.47 -22.92 21.67
C GLU A 215 -15.76 -21.66 20.84
N GLY A 216 -16.20 -21.84 19.60
CA GLY A 216 -16.50 -20.74 18.69
C GLY A 216 -15.35 -20.37 17.74
N PRO A 217 -15.52 -19.30 16.95
CA PRO A 217 -14.55 -18.89 15.95
C PRO A 217 -13.26 -18.38 16.61
N SER A 218 -12.15 -19.01 16.26
CA SER A 218 -10.79 -18.59 16.62
C SER A 218 -10.08 -18.05 15.39
N GLY A 219 -9.15 -17.10 15.57
CA GLY A 219 -8.48 -16.50 14.44
C GLY A 219 -7.42 -15.49 14.80
N ARG A 220 -6.75 -14.98 13.77
CA ARG A 220 -5.90 -13.81 13.91
C ARG A 220 -6.76 -12.59 14.25
N VAL A 221 -6.23 -11.66 15.02
CA VAL A 221 -6.92 -10.44 15.41
C VAL A 221 -6.28 -9.23 14.76
N VAL A 222 -4.97 -9.14 14.91
CA VAL A 222 -4.12 -8.09 14.36
C VAL A 222 -2.79 -8.71 14.01
N GLY A 223 -2.03 -8.10 13.11
CA GLY A 223 -0.61 -8.26 13.35
C GLY A 223 0.30 -7.23 12.75
N ALA A 224 1.40 -7.06 13.47
CA ALA A 224 2.45 -6.13 13.21
C ALA A 224 3.53 -6.76 12.33
N GLY A 225 4.16 -5.91 11.55
CA GLY A 225 5.42 -6.16 10.86
C GLY A 225 6.18 -4.84 10.81
N ALA A 226 7.36 -4.83 10.22
CA ALA A 226 8.09 -3.59 10.06
C ALA A 226 7.24 -2.54 9.30
N GLY A 227 6.92 -1.42 9.97
CA GLY A 227 6.08 -0.34 9.43
C GLY A 227 4.56 -0.46 9.62
N LYS A 228 4.04 -1.51 10.27
CA LYS A 228 2.61 -1.66 10.60
C LYS A 228 2.44 -2.07 12.06
N ARG A 229 1.59 -1.38 12.82
CA ARG A 229 1.31 -1.69 14.23
C ARG A 229 -0.15 -1.93 14.58
N TRP A 230 -1.08 -1.53 13.73
CA TRP A 230 -2.52 -1.65 13.98
C TRP A 230 -3.28 -2.16 12.77
N ASP A 231 -4.50 -2.62 13.03
CA ASP A 231 -5.54 -2.90 12.07
C ASP A 231 -6.81 -2.13 12.49
N TYR A 232 -7.41 -1.40 11.55
CA TYR A 232 -8.68 -0.69 11.73
C TYR A 232 -9.67 -1.18 10.68
N PHE A 233 -10.83 -1.65 11.13
CA PHE A 233 -11.79 -2.34 10.26
C PHE A 233 -12.86 -1.40 9.70
N GLY A 234 -13.08 -0.24 10.32
CA GLY A 234 -14.08 0.75 9.89
C GLY A 234 -15.16 0.99 10.93
N GLU A 235 -16.01 1.98 10.67
CA GLU A 235 -17.24 2.22 11.44
C GLU A 235 -18.37 1.26 11.02
N ASP A 236 -18.38 0.88 9.74
CA ASP A 236 -19.39 0.02 9.09
C ASP A 236 -19.12 -1.49 9.25
N THR A 237 -17.96 -1.84 9.82
CA THR A 237 -17.42 -3.19 9.77
C THR A 237 -16.70 -3.57 11.07
N GLY A 238 -16.78 -4.84 11.50
CA GLY A 238 -15.99 -5.35 12.62
C GLY A 238 -15.81 -6.87 12.64
N ILE A 239 -14.84 -7.36 13.42
CA ILE A 239 -14.62 -8.80 13.62
C ILE A 239 -15.44 -9.27 14.82
N LEU A 240 -16.31 -10.26 14.64
CA LEU A 240 -17.12 -10.82 15.71
C LEU A 240 -16.28 -11.67 16.67
N PHE A 241 -16.26 -11.30 17.95
CA PHE A 241 -15.70 -12.06 19.06
C PHE A 241 -16.82 -12.72 19.86
N ASP A 242 -16.69 -14.02 20.09
CA ASP A 242 -17.67 -14.79 20.85
C ASP A 242 -17.43 -14.70 22.36
N THR A 243 -18.39 -15.19 23.15
CA THR A 243 -18.40 -15.07 24.63
C THR A 243 -17.49 -16.05 25.35
N GLY A 244 -16.95 -17.05 24.65
CA GLY A 244 -16.19 -18.15 25.25
C GLY A 244 -14.86 -17.72 25.91
N PRO A 245 -14.36 -18.48 26.89
CA PRO A 245 -12.99 -18.34 27.38
C PRO A 245 -12.00 -18.77 26.30
N GLY A 246 -10.74 -18.35 26.45
CA GLY A 246 -9.69 -18.72 25.52
C GLY A 246 -8.33 -18.16 25.89
N VAL A 247 -7.48 -18.00 24.88
CA VAL A 247 -6.18 -17.35 25.01
C VAL A 247 -5.92 -16.35 23.90
N VAL A 248 -5.29 -15.24 24.26
CA VAL A 248 -4.62 -14.33 23.33
C VAL A 248 -3.21 -14.86 23.13
N ASN A 249 -2.93 -15.40 21.95
CA ASN A 249 -1.63 -15.90 21.56
C ASN A 249 -0.82 -14.78 20.89
N PHE A 250 0.38 -14.51 21.42
CA PHE A 250 1.35 -13.60 20.83
C PHE A 250 2.29 -14.38 19.90
N GLY A 251 1.92 -14.46 18.63
CA GLY A 251 2.72 -15.09 17.58
C GLY A 251 3.92 -14.24 17.14
N ALA A 252 4.77 -13.85 18.09
CA ALA A 252 5.91 -12.98 17.87
C ALA A 252 7.09 -13.71 17.22
N HIS A 253 7.83 -12.98 16.40
CA HIS A 253 8.99 -13.45 15.67
C HIS A 253 10.07 -12.37 15.73
N TYR A 254 11.20 -12.70 16.35
CA TYR A 254 12.33 -11.78 16.54
C TYR A 254 13.55 -12.20 15.74
N PHE A 255 14.28 -11.20 15.26
CA PHE A 255 15.64 -11.33 14.75
C PHE A 255 16.61 -10.53 15.65
N PRO A 256 17.68 -11.14 16.22
CA PRO A 256 18.67 -10.45 17.04
C PRO A 256 19.35 -9.26 16.34
N ILE A 257 19.50 -8.13 17.04
CA ILE A 257 20.03 -6.87 16.49
C ILE A 257 21.38 -6.44 17.07
N GLY A 258 22.15 -7.36 17.63
CA GLY A 258 23.49 -7.10 18.17
C GLY A 258 23.53 -6.54 19.59
N VAL A 259 22.38 -6.41 20.25
CA VAL A 259 22.25 -5.97 21.65
C VAL A 259 21.28 -6.87 22.41
N GLU A 260 21.60 -7.17 23.67
CA GLU A 260 20.73 -7.93 24.57
C GLU A 260 19.82 -6.97 25.34
N PHE A 261 18.53 -7.29 25.43
CA PHE A 261 17.53 -6.48 26.13
C PHE A 261 16.28 -7.31 26.46
N GLU A 262 15.37 -6.76 27.26
CA GLU A 262 14.03 -7.30 27.48
C GLU A 262 13.00 -6.47 26.71
N ASP A 263 12.15 -7.16 25.95
CA ASP A 263 10.95 -6.57 25.35
C ASP A 263 9.71 -6.91 26.18
N ASN A 264 8.63 -6.15 25.98
CA ASN A 264 7.28 -6.48 26.44
C ASN A 264 6.33 -6.06 25.33
N ILE A 265 5.50 -6.98 24.84
CA ILE A 265 4.51 -6.68 23.81
C ILE A 265 3.17 -6.46 24.48
N GLU A 266 2.52 -5.37 24.14
CA GLU A 266 1.13 -5.11 24.50
C GLU A 266 0.25 -5.12 23.25
N VAL A 267 -0.97 -5.62 23.38
CA VAL A 267 -2.02 -5.48 22.36
C VAL A 267 -3.26 -4.85 22.97
N ALA A 268 -3.76 -3.80 22.31
CA ALA A 268 -4.97 -3.08 22.66
C ALA A 268 -6.11 -3.41 21.68
N PHE A 269 -7.33 -3.53 22.22
CA PHE A 269 -8.56 -3.76 21.47
C PHE A 269 -9.57 -2.64 21.70
N TRP A 270 -10.15 -2.15 20.61
CA TRP A 270 -11.29 -1.25 20.59
C TRP A 270 -12.46 -1.97 19.94
N PHE A 271 -13.60 -1.99 20.61
CA PHE A 271 -14.83 -2.61 20.14
C PHE A 271 -15.84 -1.54 19.71
N HIS A 272 -16.75 -1.93 18.83
CA HIS A 272 -17.97 -1.16 18.60
C HIS A 272 -18.83 -1.10 19.88
N PRO A 273 -19.64 -0.04 20.05
CA PRO A 273 -20.64 0.03 21.11
C PRO A 273 -21.59 -1.17 21.04
N GLU A 274 -22.01 -1.70 22.19
CA GLU A 274 -22.89 -2.88 22.24
C GLU A 274 -24.28 -2.61 21.66
N ASP A 275 -24.75 -1.36 21.72
CA ASP A 275 -26.04 -0.90 21.21
C ASP A 275 -25.99 -0.37 19.76
N GLU A 276 -24.80 -0.31 19.16
CA GLU A 276 -24.56 0.16 17.80
C GLU A 276 -23.56 -0.78 17.09
N PRO A 277 -23.94 -2.05 16.79
CA PRO A 277 -23.07 -2.97 16.08
C PRO A 277 -22.86 -2.51 14.62
N PRO A 278 -21.74 -2.90 13.99
CA PRO A 278 -21.46 -2.56 12.60
C PRO A 278 -22.48 -3.21 11.65
N GLU A 279 -22.64 -2.62 10.47
CA GLU A 279 -23.54 -3.13 9.43
C GLU A 279 -23.06 -4.46 8.84
N THR A 280 -21.75 -4.65 8.76
CA THR A 280 -21.14 -5.86 8.16
C THR A 280 -20.12 -6.52 9.07
N ILE A 281 -19.98 -7.84 8.92
CA ILE A 281 -18.99 -8.64 9.63
C ILE A 281 -17.77 -8.82 8.72
N ALA A 282 -16.61 -8.31 9.14
CA ALA A 282 -15.37 -8.55 8.43
C ALA A 282 -14.86 -9.97 8.65
N SER A 283 -14.26 -10.54 7.61
CA SER A 283 -13.29 -11.61 7.82
C SER A 283 -12.00 -11.03 8.40
N VAL A 284 -11.41 -11.77 9.34
CA VAL A 284 -10.01 -11.59 9.73
C VAL A 284 -9.16 -11.66 8.45
N GLU A 285 -8.19 -10.72 8.26
CA GLU A 285 -7.23 -10.71 7.13
C GLU A 285 -6.93 -12.14 6.65
N ILE A 286 -7.46 -12.52 5.48
CA ILE A 286 -7.32 -13.87 4.95
C ILE A 286 -5.85 -14.05 4.58
N HIS A 287 -5.23 -15.07 5.19
CA HIS A 287 -3.83 -15.39 4.99
C HIS A 287 -3.68 -16.29 3.76
N HIS A 288 -3.32 -15.68 2.64
CA HIS A 288 -3.11 -16.36 1.37
C HIS A 288 -1.63 -16.70 1.19
N LEU A 289 -1.24 -17.88 1.67
CA LEU A 289 0.07 -18.46 1.41
C LEU A 289 0.24 -18.71 -0.09
N ILE A 290 1.31 -18.15 -0.68
CA ILE A 290 1.59 -18.29 -2.13
C ILE A 290 2.12 -19.69 -2.45
N ASP A 291 2.78 -20.30 -1.47
CA ASP A 291 3.38 -21.62 -1.49
C ASP A 291 2.36 -22.66 -1.03
N GLN A 292 1.60 -22.40 0.05
CA GLN A 292 0.63 -23.33 0.63
C GLN A 292 -0.80 -23.21 0.08
N PHE A 293 -1.19 -24.25 -0.66
CA PHE A 293 -2.59 -24.63 -0.87
C PHE A 293 -3.08 -25.44 0.33
N ASP A 294 -4.36 -25.79 0.39
CA ASP A 294 -5.02 -26.44 1.52
C ASP A 294 -4.19 -27.59 2.12
N SER A 295 -4.47 -27.97 3.38
CA SER A 295 -3.63 -28.95 4.12
C SER A 295 -3.45 -30.31 3.42
N ASP A 296 -4.32 -30.62 2.45
CA ASP A 296 -4.30 -31.80 1.58
C ASP A 296 -3.63 -31.59 0.20
N GLN A 297 -3.25 -30.36 -0.15
CA GLN A 297 -2.57 -30.01 -1.41
C GLN A 297 -1.06 -29.78 -1.23
N PRO A 298 -0.20 -30.72 -1.66
CA PRO A 298 1.21 -30.79 -1.25
C PRO A 298 2.18 -29.81 -1.95
N ARG A 299 1.74 -28.68 -2.48
CA ARG A 299 2.66 -27.67 -3.08
C ARG A 299 3.26 -26.68 -2.07
N ALA A 300 2.89 -26.85 -0.80
CA ALA A 300 3.03 -25.91 0.30
C ALA A 300 4.41 -25.36 0.67
N ARG A 301 5.47 -25.78 -0.02
CA ARG A 301 6.86 -25.45 0.28
C ARG A 301 7.75 -25.48 -0.98
N ASP A 302 7.16 -25.29 -2.18
CA ASP A 302 7.85 -25.38 -3.47
C ASP A 302 8.68 -24.14 -3.84
N ILE A 303 8.96 -23.25 -2.86
CA ILE A 303 9.95 -22.19 -3.07
C ILE A 303 11.31 -22.87 -3.21
N LEU A 304 11.92 -22.68 -4.37
CA LEU A 304 13.20 -23.27 -4.77
C LEU A 304 13.84 -22.29 -5.75
N ILE A 305 14.45 -21.24 -5.20
CA ILE A 305 15.08 -20.17 -5.97
C ILE A 305 16.53 -20.59 -6.23
N PRO A 306 16.96 -20.71 -7.49
CA PRO A 306 18.33 -21.14 -7.81
C PRO A 306 19.38 -20.09 -7.42
N PRO A 307 20.64 -20.51 -7.21
CA PRO A 307 21.78 -19.60 -7.16
C PRO A 307 21.79 -18.65 -8.37
N HIS A 308 22.01 -17.36 -8.12
CA HIS A 308 22.00 -16.29 -9.13
C HIS A 308 20.77 -16.31 -10.05
N GLY A 309 19.60 -16.67 -9.52
CA GLY A 309 18.39 -16.71 -10.33
C GLY A 309 17.16 -16.21 -9.60
N THR A 310 16.04 -16.25 -10.33
CA THR A 310 14.76 -15.68 -9.91
C THR A 310 13.68 -16.74 -9.93
N GLN A 311 12.65 -16.60 -9.10
CA GLN A 311 11.45 -17.44 -9.16
C GLN A 311 10.20 -16.56 -9.13
N THR A 312 9.23 -16.85 -10.00
CA THR A 312 7.89 -16.25 -9.94
C THR A 312 6.90 -17.31 -9.53
N MET A 313 6.01 -17.00 -8.59
CA MET A 313 4.92 -17.88 -8.20
C MET A 313 3.58 -17.16 -8.27
N TYR A 314 2.52 -17.95 -8.40
CA TYR A 314 1.15 -17.50 -8.52
C TYR A 314 0.24 -18.29 -7.60
N ARG A 315 -0.72 -17.60 -6.97
CA ARG A 315 -1.89 -18.19 -6.32
C ARG A 315 -3.13 -17.64 -7.00
N THR A 316 -4.11 -18.49 -7.23
CA THR A 316 -5.41 -18.08 -7.74
C THR A 316 -6.46 -18.41 -6.68
N TRP A 317 -7.28 -17.43 -6.33
CA TRP A 317 -8.45 -17.58 -5.49
C TRP A 317 -9.68 -17.23 -6.33
N VAL A 318 -10.50 -18.24 -6.63
CA VAL A 318 -11.79 -18.03 -7.32
C VAL A 318 -12.85 -17.80 -6.24
N LEU A 319 -13.64 -16.76 -6.40
CA LEU A 319 -14.67 -16.39 -5.44
C LEU A 319 -15.93 -17.23 -5.65
N ASP A 320 -16.42 -17.87 -4.60
CA ASP A 320 -17.69 -18.60 -4.63
C ASP A 320 -18.90 -17.67 -4.40
N GLU A 321 -18.67 -16.54 -3.74
CA GLU A 321 -19.65 -15.50 -3.43
C GLU A 321 -19.05 -14.10 -3.67
N PRO A 322 -19.88 -13.05 -3.82
CA PRO A 322 -19.38 -11.69 -4.00
C PRO A 322 -18.59 -11.20 -2.78
N VAL A 323 -17.53 -10.43 -3.02
CA VAL A 323 -16.70 -9.85 -1.95
C VAL A 323 -16.33 -8.41 -2.24
N MET A 324 -16.17 -7.62 -1.19
CA MET A 324 -15.52 -6.31 -1.26
C MET A 324 -14.11 -6.41 -0.67
N LEU A 325 -13.09 -5.94 -1.40
CA LEU A 325 -11.70 -5.90 -0.93
C LEU A 325 -11.47 -4.60 -0.15
N ASN A 326 -11.16 -4.73 1.13
CA ASN A 326 -10.94 -3.59 2.02
C ASN A 326 -9.47 -3.15 2.04
N SER A 327 -8.56 -4.12 2.11
CA SER A 327 -7.12 -3.86 2.17
C SER A 327 -6.31 -5.07 1.74
N TYR A 328 -5.03 -4.85 1.44
CA TYR A 328 -4.08 -5.93 1.27
C TYR A 328 -2.69 -5.58 1.81
N ARG A 329 -1.91 -6.60 2.15
CA ARG A 329 -0.50 -6.50 2.54
C ARG A 329 0.27 -7.65 1.93
N GLY A 330 1.38 -7.32 1.28
CA GLY A 330 2.36 -8.32 0.83
C GLY A 330 3.36 -8.66 1.93
N HIS A 331 3.71 -9.93 2.04
CA HIS A 331 4.80 -10.41 2.88
C HIS A 331 5.72 -11.29 2.04
N MET A 332 7.01 -11.01 2.10
CA MET A 332 8.07 -11.86 1.58
C MET A 332 9.29 -11.79 2.51
N HIS A 333 10.11 -12.83 2.49
CA HIS A 333 11.45 -12.75 3.07
C HIS A 333 12.43 -11.98 2.18
N LEU A 334 13.71 -11.93 2.58
CA LEU A 334 14.76 -11.09 2.01
C LEU A 334 14.96 -11.21 0.49
N HIS A 335 14.60 -12.35 -0.10
CA HIS A 335 14.73 -12.60 -1.53
C HIS A 335 13.57 -12.04 -2.35
N GLY A 336 12.51 -11.52 -1.72
CA GLY A 336 11.37 -10.95 -2.41
C GLY A 336 11.63 -9.56 -2.97
N ILE A 337 11.16 -9.31 -4.19
CA ILE A 337 11.31 -8.00 -4.85
C ILE A 337 10.02 -7.43 -5.43
N ALA A 338 8.99 -8.26 -5.66
CA ALA A 338 7.71 -7.75 -6.14
C ALA A 338 6.52 -8.66 -5.83
N MET A 339 5.36 -8.05 -5.66
CA MET A 339 4.06 -8.70 -5.48
C MET A 339 2.96 -7.97 -6.25
N SER A 340 1.93 -8.67 -6.73
CA SER A 340 0.75 -8.01 -7.32
C SER A 340 -0.54 -8.79 -7.08
N ILE A 341 -1.66 -8.06 -7.09
CA ILE A 341 -3.02 -8.59 -7.12
C ILE A 341 -3.63 -8.21 -8.46
N GLU A 342 -3.96 -9.22 -9.24
CA GLU A 342 -4.69 -9.10 -10.50
C GLU A 342 -6.07 -9.75 -10.34
N VAL A 343 -7.09 -9.18 -10.97
CA VAL A 343 -8.41 -9.81 -11.05
C VAL A 343 -8.66 -10.27 -12.47
N VAL A 344 -9.13 -11.50 -12.60
CA VAL A 344 -9.69 -12.03 -13.84
C VAL A 344 -11.20 -12.02 -13.66
N TRP A 345 -11.86 -11.10 -14.34
CA TRP A 345 -13.29 -10.92 -14.25
C TRP A 345 -14.03 -12.08 -14.90
N PRO A 346 -15.15 -12.53 -14.31
CA PRO A 346 -15.95 -13.60 -14.90
C PRO A 346 -16.52 -13.13 -16.25
N GLY A 347 -16.37 -13.95 -17.29
CA GLY A 347 -16.98 -13.70 -18.59
C GLY A 347 -18.37 -14.36 -18.71
N ARG A 348 -19.16 -13.92 -19.70
CA ARG A 348 -20.47 -14.53 -20.06
C ARG A 348 -20.38 -16.03 -20.41
N VAL A 349 -19.20 -16.51 -20.80
CA VAL A 349 -18.94 -17.94 -21.05
C VAL A 349 -17.83 -18.38 -20.10
N ARG A 350 -18.15 -19.33 -19.21
CA ARG A 350 -17.30 -19.69 -18.05
C ARG A 350 -15.89 -20.21 -18.39
N ASP A 351 -15.58 -20.57 -19.64
CA ASP A 351 -14.29 -21.22 -19.96
C ASP A 351 -13.84 -21.09 -21.45
N TYR A 352 -14.19 -20.03 -22.20
CA TYR A 352 -13.83 -19.99 -23.64
C TYR A 352 -13.24 -18.68 -24.14
N TYR A 353 -12.08 -18.77 -24.82
CA TYR A 353 -11.45 -17.68 -25.56
C TYR A 353 -12.41 -17.16 -26.65
N GLY A 354 -12.76 -15.88 -26.58
CA GLY A 354 -13.63 -15.17 -27.52
C GLY A 354 -13.59 -13.65 -27.26
N PRO A 355 -14.19 -12.82 -28.13
CA PRO A 355 -14.36 -11.40 -27.85
C PRO A 355 -15.17 -11.23 -26.56
N GLY A 356 -14.57 -10.66 -25.51
CA GLY A 356 -15.17 -10.57 -24.16
C GLY A 356 -14.78 -11.69 -23.19
N ALA A 357 -13.85 -12.58 -23.54
CA ALA A 357 -13.30 -13.56 -22.61
C ALA A 357 -12.45 -12.89 -21.51
N ASN A 358 -12.62 -13.37 -20.27
CA ASN A 358 -11.80 -13.16 -19.07
C ASN A 358 -10.90 -11.91 -19.13
N ARG A 359 -11.52 -10.74 -18.95
CA ARG A 359 -10.81 -9.46 -18.85
C ARG A 359 -9.96 -9.46 -17.58
N ARG A 360 -8.75 -8.89 -17.66
CA ARG A 360 -7.83 -8.82 -16.53
C ARG A 360 -7.53 -7.38 -16.20
N ASP A 361 -7.60 -7.04 -14.91
CA ASP A 361 -7.10 -5.78 -14.39
C ASP A 361 -6.09 -6.06 -13.29
N VAL A 362 -5.01 -5.28 -13.27
CA VAL A 362 -4.14 -5.22 -12.11
C VAL A 362 -4.82 -4.30 -11.11
N ILE A 363 -5.17 -4.82 -9.93
CA ILE A 363 -5.79 -4.02 -8.86
C ILE A 363 -4.71 -3.30 -8.07
N ALA A 364 -3.59 -3.98 -7.81
CA ALA A 364 -2.53 -3.45 -6.99
C ALA A 364 -1.18 -4.09 -7.34
N SER A 365 -0.09 -3.32 -7.30
CA SER A 365 1.26 -3.81 -7.55
C SER A 365 2.26 -3.17 -6.59
N ILE A 366 3.05 -4.03 -5.93
CA ILE A 366 4.24 -3.68 -5.17
C ILE A 366 5.43 -4.07 -6.04
N ASN A 367 5.99 -3.12 -6.79
CA ASN A 367 7.03 -3.41 -7.78
C ASN A 367 8.47 -3.19 -7.25
N ASN A 368 8.59 -2.68 -6.02
CA ASN A 368 9.84 -2.44 -5.33
C ASN A 368 9.72 -2.89 -3.87
N TYR A 369 9.36 -4.16 -3.66
CA TYR A 369 9.16 -4.73 -2.34
C TYR A 369 10.44 -4.60 -1.50
N ASN A 370 10.26 -4.26 -0.22
CA ASN A 370 11.35 -4.19 0.74
C ASN A 370 10.93 -4.94 2.01
N HIS A 371 11.67 -5.99 2.36
CA HIS A 371 11.40 -6.81 3.54
C HIS A 371 11.32 -6.01 4.85
N ASN A 372 12.03 -4.89 4.93
CA ASN A 372 12.03 -4.00 6.10
C ASN A 372 10.76 -3.13 6.21
N TRP A 373 9.82 -3.25 5.26
CA TRP A 373 8.60 -2.46 5.21
C TRP A 373 7.44 -3.29 4.64
N GLN A 374 6.61 -3.78 5.53
CA GLN A 374 5.49 -4.68 5.22
C GLN A 374 4.16 -4.00 5.57
N THR A 375 3.94 -2.84 4.96
CA THR A 375 2.77 -1.98 5.19
C THR A 375 1.49 -2.57 4.59
N SER A 376 0.35 -2.34 5.25
CA SER A 376 -0.97 -2.61 4.67
C SER A 376 -1.43 -1.44 3.81
N PHE A 377 -2.04 -1.73 2.66
CA PHE A 377 -2.61 -0.76 1.75
C PHE A 377 -4.14 -0.81 1.88
N VAL A 378 -4.72 0.23 2.49
CA VAL A 378 -6.15 0.31 2.81
C VAL A 378 -6.84 1.17 1.75
N PHE A 379 -7.70 0.57 0.93
CA PHE A 379 -8.37 1.29 -0.15
C PHE A 379 -9.26 2.40 0.40
N ALA A 380 -9.36 3.51 -0.33
CA ALA A 380 -10.37 4.54 -0.05
C ALA A 380 -11.79 3.95 -0.18
N ASP A 381 -12.76 4.51 0.54
CA ASP A 381 -14.12 3.96 0.59
C ASP A 381 -14.78 3.87 -0.79
N ASP A 382 -14.53 4.87 -1.65
CA ASP A 382 -15.02 4.93 -3.02
C ASP A 382 -14.14 4.17 -4.03
N ALA A 383 -13.07 3.52 -3.56
CA ALA A 383 -12.12 2.78 -4.37
C ALA A 383 -11.94 1.30 -3.95
N ARG A 384 -12.61 0.83 -2.88
CA ARG A 384 -12.63 -0.60 -2.50
C ARG A 384 -13.17 -1.45 -3.66
N PRO A 385 -12.41 -2.41 -4.24
CA PRO A 385 -12.92 -3.26 -5.30
C PRO A 385 -14.12 -4.09 -4.85
N ILE A 386 -15.20 -4.10 -5.62
CA ILE A 386 -16.37 -4.93 -5.40
C ILE A 386 -16.37 -6.00 -6.50
N LEU A 387 -16.15 -7.24 -6.11
CA LEU A 387 -15.93 -8.36 -7.01
C LEU A 387 -17.10 -9.33 -6.94
N PRO A 388 -17.75 -9.66 -8.07
CA PRO A 388 -18.80 -10.66 -8.10
C PRO A 388 -18.23 -12.08 -7.93
N ALA A 389 -19.10 -13.02 -7.56
CA ALA A 389 -18.80 -14.45 -7.60
C ALA A 389 -18.26 -14.88 -8.98
N GLY A 390 -17.36 -15.84 -9.00
CA GLY A 390 -16.66 -16.32 -10.19
C GLY A 390 -15.45 -15.47 -10.60
N THR A 391 -15.22 -14.31 -9.97
CA THR A 391 -13.96 -13.56 -10.14
C THR A 391 -12.79 -14.40 -9.65
N ALA A 392 -11.72 -14.47 -10.43
CA ALA A 392 -10.47 -15.09 -10.00
C ALA A 392 -9.44 -14.03 -9.63
N ILE A 393 -9.08 -13.96 -8.35
CA ILE A 393 -8.01 -13.12 -7.83
C ILE A 393 -6.69 -13.87 -8.02
N VAL A 394 -5.82 -13.35 -8.87
CA VAL A 394 -4.49 -13.88 -9.16
C VAL A 394 -3.45 -13.06 -8.41
N MET A 395 -2.88 -13.68 -7.39
CA MET A 395 -1.80 -13.15 -6.58
C MET A 395 -0.47 -13.62 -7.16
N ARG A 396 0.43 -12.69 -7.46
CA ARG A 396 1.75 -12.98 -8.01
C ARG A 396 2.82 -12.52 -7.05
N THR A 397 3.89 -13.30 -6.94
CA THR A 397 5.09 -12.95 -6.19
C THR A 397 6.34 -13.20 -7.03
N HIS A 398 7.39 -12.42 -6.82
CA HIS A 398 8.65 -12.54 -7.53
C HIS A 398 9.84 -12.43 -6.59
N PHE A 399 10.70 -13.45 -6.64
CA PHE A 399 11.93 -13.55 -5.88
C PHE A 399 13.15 -13.35 -6.78
N ASP A 400 14.18 -12.73 -6.22
CA ASP A 400 15.49 -12.53 -6.85
C ASP A 400 16.62 -12.90 -5.86
N ASN A 401 17.37 -13.94 -6.22
CA ASN A 401 18.55 -14.42 -5.53
C ASN A 401 19.84 -14.11 -6.33
N THR A 402 19.83 -13.04 -7.13
CA THR A 402 21.01 -12.49 -7.80
C THR A 402 21.64 -11.38 -6.97
N GLU A 403 22.85 -10.96 -7.36
CA GLU A 403 23.57 -9.83 -6.80
C GLU A 403 22.85 -8.48 -7.00
N ASN A 404 21.80 -8.44 -7.84
CA ASN A 404 21.01 -7.24 -8.04
C ASN A 404 20.05 -6.97 -6.86
N ASN A 405 19.70 -7.99 -6.09
CA ASN A 405 18.93 -7.84 -4.87
C ASN A 405 19.88 -7.56 -3.69
N PRO A 406 19.97 -6.32 -3.19
CA PRO A 406 20.88 -5.99 -2.08
C PRO A 406 20.50 -6.65 -0.75
N LEU A 407 19.31 -7.25 -0.65
CA LEU A 407 18.85 -8.00 0.51
C LEU A 407 19.16 -9.50 0.43
N SER A 408 19.56 -10.03 -0.73
CA SER A 408 20.03 -11.42 -0.84
C SER A 408 21.33 -11.59 -0.04
N ILE A 409 21.36 -12.59 0.85
CA ILE A 409 22.48 -12.81 1.78
C ILE A 409 23.58 -13.67 1.15
N ASP A 410 23.21 -14.66 0.35
CA ASP A 410 24.15 -15.63 -0.25
C ASP A 410 23.60 -16.12 -1.61
N PRO A 411 23.88 -15.38 -2.70
CA PRO A 411 23.36 -15.72 -4.03
C PRO A 411 23.98 -17.00 -4.62
N ASP A 412 25.01 -17.58 -3.99
CA ASP A 412 25.62 -18.84 -4.42
C ASP A 412 24.80 -20.08 -3.95
N GLN A 413 23.85 -19.90 -3.03
CA GLN A 413 23.05 -20.99 -2.45
C GLN A 413 21.63 -21.06 -3.02
N TRP A 414 21.05 -22.27 -2.96
CA TRP A 414 19.62 -22.43 -3.17
C TRP A 414 18.85 -21.83 -2.00
N VAL A 415 17.83 -21.05 -2.30
CA VAL A 415 16.89 -20.53 -1.30
C VAL A 415 15.62 -21.36 -1.36
N VAL A 416 15.20 -21.88 -0.22
CA VAL A 416 14.04 -22.74 -0.09
C VAL A 416 13.00 -22.15 0.85
N PHE A 417 11.81 -22.74 0.88
CA PHE A 417 10.81 -22.40 1.88
C PHE A 417 11.35 -22.55 3.32
N GLY A 418 11.07 -21.58 4.17
CA GLY A 418 11.32 -21.68 5.61
C GLY A 418 10.86 -20.46 6.38
N GLY A 419 10.81 -20.59 7.71
CA GLY A 419 10.34 -19.54 8.61
C GLY A 419 11.39 -18.47 8.93
N ARG A 420 12.68 -18.75 8.74
CA ARG A 420 13.76 -17.81 9.05
C ARG A 420 13.81 -16.71 7.99
N SER A 421 14.23 -15.51 8.36
CA SER A 421 14.34 -14.39 7.42
C SER A 421 15.27 -14.69 6.22
N VAL A 422 16.24 -15.59 6.41
CA VAL A 422 17.19 -16.04 5.37
C VAL A 422 16.62 -17.13 4.44
N ASP A 423 15.60 -17.85 4.90
CA ASP A 423 14.80 -18.71 4.02
C ASP A 423 13.84 -17.85 3.20
N ALA A 424 13.07 -18.44 2.30
CA ALA A 424 12.00 -17.74 1.62
C ALA A 424 10.61 -18.11 2.17
N MET A 425 9.74 -17.12 2.22
CA MET A 425 8.30 -17.26 2.43
C MET A 425 7.63 -16.17 1.60
N SER A 426 6.41 -16.40 1.14
CA SER A 426 5.60 -15.31 0.61
C SER A 426 4.11 -15.55 0.83
N HIS A 427 3.39 -14.48 1.14
CA HIS A 427 1.95 -14.53 1.29
C HIS A 427 1.32 -13.15 1.20
N PHE A 428 0.02 -13.13 0.92
CA PHE A 428 -0.80 -11.94 1.04
C PHE A 428 -1.67 -12.05 2.29
N HIS A 429 -1.81 -10.93 2.99
CA HIS A 429 -2.93 -10.71 3.89
C HIS A 429 -3.95 -9.87 3.15
N VAL A 430 -5.18 -10.36 3.00
CA VAL A 430 -6.24 -9.63 2.30
C VAL A 430 -7.45 -9.52 3.22
N SER A 431 -7.88 -8.30 3.52
CA SER A 431 -9.14 -8.08 4.24
C SER A 431 -10.28 -7.99 3.24
N VAL A 432 -11.31 -8.80 3.44
CA VAL A 432 -12.53 -8.77 2.64
C VAL A 432 -13.78 -8.72 3.51
N THR A 433 -14.83 -8.11 2.95
CA THR A 433 -16.21 -8.24 3.39
C THR A 433 -16.93 -9.16 2.42
N TYR A 434 -17.49 -10.26 2.92
CA TYR A 434 -18.36 -11.15 2.14
C TYR A 434 -19.73 -10.51 2.00
N LEU A 435 -20.33 -10.61 0.83
CA LEU A 435 -21.59 -9.94 0.51
C LEU A 435 -22.62 -10.96 0.02
N GLU A 436 -23.85 -10.85 0.52
CA GLU A 436 -24.98 -11.50 -0.14
C GLU A 436 -25.23 -10.84 -1.52
N GLU A 437 -25.92 -11.55 -2.43
CA GLU A 437 -26.20 -11.04 -3.78
C GLU A 437 -26.93 -9.68 -3.75
N GLN A 438 -27.89 -9.50 -2.83
CA GLN A 438 -28.64 -8.25 -2.69
C GLN A 438 -27.77 -7.11 -2.16
N GLU A 439 -26.81 -7.41 -1.27
CA GLU A 439 -25.87 -6.44 -0.74
C GLU A 439 -24.89 -6.00 -1.83
N TYR A 440 -24.40 -6.93 -2.67
CA TYR A 440 -23.56 -6.62 -3.82
C TYR A 440 -24.23 -5.60 -4.74
N ASP A 441 -25.50 -5.81 -5.11
CA ASP A 441 -26.24 -4.90 -5.99
C ASP A 441 -26.40 -3.51 -5.36
N SER A 442 -26.75 -3.45 -4.06
CA SER A 442 -26.88 -2.20 -3.30
C SER A 442 -25.55 -1.41 -3.21
N ILE A 443 -24.45 -2.11 -2.92
CA ILE A 443 -23.12 -1.49 -2.84
C ILE A 443 -22.66 -1.06 -4.24
N LEU A 444 -22.99 -1.80 -5.29
CA LEU A 444 -22.68 -1.40 -6.67
C LEU A 444 -23.39 -0.09 -7.05
N GLU A 445 -24.67 0.07 -6.70
CA GLU A 445 -25.40 1.32 -6.89
C GLU A 445 -24.76 2.47 -6.11
N THR A 446 -24.43 2.24 -4.83
CA THR A 446 -23.72 3.21 -4.00
C THR A 446 -22.37 3.61 -4.61
N ARG A 447 -21.64 2.64 -5.18
CA ARG A 447 -20.36 2.91 -5.84
C ARG A 447 -20.51 3.74 -7.11
N PHE A 448 -21.62 3.59 -7.83
CA PHE A 448 -21.91 4.42 -9.01
C PHE A 448 -22.08 5.89 -8.61
N ASP A 449 -22.79 6.14 -7.52
CA ASP A 449 -22.96 7.50 -6.97
C ASP A 449 -21.61 8.06 -6.53
N GLN A 450 -20.83 7.29 -5.78
CA GLN A 450 -19.50 7.69 -5.31
C GLN A 450 -18.54 8.04 -6.47
N LEU A 451 -18.50 7.21 -7.51
CA LEU A 451 -17.67 7.46 -8.70
C LEU A 451 -18.17 8.66 -9.50
N THR A 452 -19.49 8.87 -9.59
CA THR A 452 -20.08 10.05 -10.24
C THR A 452 -19.70 11.32 -9.49
N ASP A 453 -19.82 11.32 -8.16
CA ASP A 453 -19.40 12.44 -7.31
C ASP A 453 -17.91 12.72 -7.42
N ARG A 454 -17.08 11.68 -7.50
CA ARG A 454 -15.65 11.82 -7.77
C ARG A 454 -15.39 12.49 -9.11
N LYS A 455 -16.04 12.06 -10.19
CA LYS A 455 -15.92 12.71 -11.51
C LYS A 455 -16.37 14.16 -11.49
N ASN A 456 -17.43 14.47 -10.77
CA ASN A 456 -17.90 15.84 -10.61
C ASN A 456 -16.90 16.73 -9.86
N ARG A 457 -16.22 16.18 -8.83
CA ARG A 457 -15.22 16.91 -8.04
C ARG A 457 -13.87 17.05 -8.75
N ASN A 458 -13.39 16.00 -9.39
CA ASN A 458 -12.01 15.90 -9.90
C ASN A 458 -11.91 16.07 -11.43
N GLY A 459 -13.02 15.95 -12.15
CA GLY A 459 -13.06 15.94 -13.62
C GLY A 459 -12.90 14.55 -14.26
N ASP A 460 -12.50 13.55 -13.48
CA ASP A 460 -12.38 12.15 -13.89
C ASP A 460 -12.70 11.17 -12.73
N TYR A 461 -12.80 9.88 -13.05
CA TYR A 461 -13.03 8.82 -12.06
C TYR A 461 -11.75 8.40 -11.31
N GLY A 462 -10.57 8.90 -11.68
CA GLY A 462 -9.28 8.38 -11.23
C GLY A 462 -9.09 6.89 -11.56
N THR A 463 -8.21 6.24 -10.80
CA THR A 463 -8.02 4.78 -10.88
C THR A 463 -9.07 4.01 -10.08
N ALA A 464 -9.87 4.70 -9.25
CA ALA A 464 -11.01 4.11 -8.53
C ALA A 464 -12.04 3.44 -9.46
N LEU A 465 -12.07 3.80 -10.75
CA LEU A 465 -12.89 3.12 -11.75
C LEU A 465 -12.57 1.62 -11.86
N LEU A 466 -11.35 1.20 -11.55
CA LEU A 466 -10.94 -0.21 -11.52
C LEU A 466 -11.66 -1.02 -10.45
N ALA A 467 -12.31 -0.36 -9.48
CA ALA A 467 -13.00 -1.00 -8.37
C ALA A 467 -14.30 -1.73 -8.74
N ILE A 468 -14.79 -1.58 -9.98
CA ILE A 468 -16.01 -2.24 -10.47
C ILE A 468 -15.73 -3.05 -11.74
N HIS A 469 -16.62 -3.99 -12.05
CA HIS A 469 -16.52 -4.84 -13.24
C HIS A 469 -16.42 -4.00 -14.54
N PRO A 470 -15.64 -4.41 -15.56
CA PRO A 470 -15.44 -3.63 -16.78
C PRO A 470 -16.72 -3.28 -17.56
N ASP A 471 -17.74 -4.13 -17.51
CA ASP A 471 -19.03 -3.82 -18.15
C ASP A 471 -19.81 -2.75 -17.37
N GLU A 472 -19.67 -2.72 -16.04
CA GLU A 472 -20.24 -1.67 -15.19
C GLU A 472 -19.53 -0.33 -15.40
N ARG A 473 -18.21 -0.33 -15.61
CA ARG A 473 -17.47 0.87 -16.04
C ARG A 473 -18.04 1.44 -17.34
N THR A 474 -18.27 0.56 -18.31
CA THR A 474 -18.84 0.95 -19.60
C THR A 474 -20.23 1.56 -19.43
N ARG A 475 -21.07 0.97 -18.56
CA ARG A 475 -22.41 1.49 -18.23
C ARG A 475 -22.35 2.87 -17.58
N LEU A 476 -21.44 3.05 -16.61
CA LEU A 476 -21.23 4.31 -15.91
C LEU A 476 -20.74 5.41 -16.88
N GLU A 477 -19.81 5.08 -17.77
CA GLU A 477 -19.25 6.00 -18.75
C GLU A 477 -20.25 6.38 -19.85
N SER A 478 -21.14 5.46 -20.26
CA SER A 478 -22.13 5.71 -21.31
C SER A 478 -23.37 6.44 -20.80
N GLY A 479 -23.57 6.55 -19.49
CA GLY A 479 -24.75 7.18 -18.88
C GLY A 479 -26.06 6.42 -19.12
N THR A 480 -25.99 5.13 -19.41
CA THR A 480 -27.17 4.30 -19.72
C THR A 480 -27.83 3.82 -18.43
N THR A 481 -29.07 4.26 -18.18
CA THR A 481 -29.85 3.96 -16.97
C THR A 481 -30.85 2.80 -17.09
N THR A 482 -30.90 2.09 -18.22
CA THR A 482 -31.92 1.05 -18.47
C THR A 482 -31.30 -0.30 -18.82
N LEU A 483 -31.65 -1.32 -18.04
CA LEU A 483 -31.58 -2.71 -18.45
C LEU A 483 -32.68 -2.94 -19.51
N ALA A 484 -32.32 -3.49 -20.68
CA ALA A 484 -33.30 -4.30 -21.38
C ALA A 484 -33.62 -5.48 -20.46
N ALA A 485 -34.90 -5.72 -20.16
CA ALA A 485 -35.35 -6.76 -19.23
C ALA A 485 -34.98 -8.21 -19.62
N ASP A 486 -34.17 -8.39 -20.67
CA ASP A 486 -33.60 -9.65 -21.16
C ASP A 486 -32.06 -9.72 -20.95
N GLU A 487 -31.46 -8.68 -20.35
CA GLU A 487 -30.02 -8.52 -20.11
C GLU A 487 -29.69 -8.18 -18.63
N THR A 488 -30.40 -8.76 -17.66
CA THR A 488 -29.88 -8.87 -16.28
C THR A 488 -28.60 -9.71 -16.31
N LEU A 489 -27.45 -9.09 -16.61
CA LEU A 489 -26.14 -9.72 -16.66
C LEU A 489 -25.41 -9.75 -15.31
N THR A 490 -26.07 -9.34 -14.22
CA THR A 490 -25.59 -9.49 -12.84
C THR A 490 -26.40 -10.51 -12.03
N GLY A 491 -27.10 -11.43 -12.68
CA GLY A 491 -27.63 -12.60 -11.99
C GLY A 491 -26.51 -13.59 -11.67
N ALA A 492 -25.95 -13.55 -10.45
CA ALA A 492 -25.18 -14.66 -9.88
C ALA A 492 -25.95 -16.01 -9.96
N GLY A 493 -27.29 -15.96 -10.04
CA GLY A 493 -28.15 -17.09 -10.39
C GLY A 493 -27.95 -17.75 -11.78
N GLN A 494 -27.21 -17.14 -12.72
CA GLN A 494 -26.76 -17.82 -13.95
C GLN A 494 -25.33 -18.37 -13.87
N TYR A 495 -24.51 -17.90 -12.94
CA TYR A 495 -23.15 -18.40 -12.73
C TYR A 495 -23.13 -19.62 -11.78
N SER A 496 -24.20 -19.83 -11.00
CA SER A 496 -24.37 -20.95 -10.05
C SER A 496 -25.04 -22.22 -10.61
N GLN A 497 -25.44 -22.25 -11.88
CA GLN A 497 -26.01 -23.46 -12.51
C GLN A 497 -25.13 -24.04 -13.62
N GLN A 498 -24.18 -24.90 -13.21
CA GLN A 498 -23.86 -26.26 -13.72
C GLN A 498 -22.42 -26.63 -13.45
#